data_AF-A0A9X4KSY3-F1
#
_entry.id   AF-A0A9X4KSY3-F1
#
_cell.length_a   1.000
_cell.length_b   1.000
_cell.length_c   1.000
_cell.angle_alpha   90.00
_cell.angle_beta   90.00
_cell.angle_gamma   90.00
#
_symmetry.space_group_name_H-M   'P 1'
#
loop_
_entity.id
_entity.type
_entity.pdbx_description
1 polymer ?
#
loop_
_entity_poly.entity_id
_entity_poly.type
_entity_poly.pdbx_seq_one_letter_code
_entity_poly.pdbx_strand_id
1 'polypeptide(L)' 'MKAKALFDRGEKVIQNVAAKVGYADANYFGKCFKKFMGIPPSKYVNNME' A
#
# COMPACT_ATOMS: atom_id res chain seq x y z
N MET A 1 -0.27 -1.01 10.68
CA MET A 1 0.57 -1.44 9.54
C MET A 1 1.31 -0.21 8.98
N LYS A 2 2.64 -0.28 8.76
CA LYS A 2 3.46 0.86 8.33
C LYS A 2 3.03 1.44 6.97
N ALA A 3 2.56 0.59 6.06
CA ALA A 3 2.06 1.00 4.75
C ALA A 3 0.80 1.88 4.84
N LYS A 4 -0.14 1.53 5.74
CA LYS A 4 -1.36 2.32 5.97
C LYS A 4 -1.03 3.77 6.34
N ALA A 5 -0.11 3.95 7.30
CA ALA A 5 0.30 5.27 7.76
C ALA A 5 0.98 6.10 6.66
N LEU A 6 1.62 5.47 5.67
CA LEU A 6 2.18 6.17 4.51
C LEU A 6 1.05 6.63 3.58
N PHE A 7 0.06 5.77 3.29
CA PHE A 7 -1.12 6.15 2.52
C PHE A 7 -1.92 7.28 3.20
N ASP A 8 -2.14 7.21 4.51
CA ASP A 8 -2.79 8.26 5.32
C ASP A 8 -2.01 9.59 5.30
N ARG A 9 -0.69 9.55 5.09
CA ARG A 9 0.16 10.76 4.93
C ARG A 9 0.15 11.32 3.50
N GLY A 10 -0.63 10.73 2.59
CA GLY A 10 -0.75 11.17 1.20
C GLY A 10 0.22 10.49 0.22
N GLU A 11 0.96 9.46 0.62
CA GLU A 11 1.74 8.68 -0.36
C GLU A 11 0.83 7.85 -1.25
N LYS A 12 0.60 8.34 -2.47
CA LYS A 12 -0.27 7.64 -3.42
C LYS A 12 0.45 6.59 -4.27
N VAL A 13 1.78 6.61 -4.27
CA VAL A 13 2.61 5.74 -5.11
C VAL A 13 2.86 4.42 -4.40
N ILE A 14 2.15 3.37 -4.83
CA ILE A 14 2.23 2.02 -4.24
C ILE A 14 3.65 1.46 -4.26
N GLN A 15 4.40 1.69 -5.34
CA GLN A 15 5.82 1.27 -5.43
C GLN A 15 6.68 1.93 -4.34
N ASN A 16 6.49 3.22 -4.09
CA ASN A 16 7.23 3.95 -3.07
C ASN A 16 6.88 3.43 -1.67
N VAL A 17 5.60 3.18 -1.41
CA VAL A 17 5.14 2.58 -0.14
C VAL A 17 5.71 1.18 0.04
N ALA A 18 5.69 0.35 -1.01
CA ALA A 18 6.27 -0.99 -0.99
C ALA A 18 7.77 -0.95 -0.65
N ALA A 19 8.54 -0.09 -1.31
CA ALA A 19 9.96 0.09 -1.01
C ALA A 19 10.20 0.57 0.43
N LYS A 20 9.43 1.59 0.89
CA LYS A 20 9.53 2.14 2.25
C LYS A 20 9.16 1.15 3.36
N VAL A 21 8.37 0.12 3.04
CA VAL A 21 7.99 -0.93 4.00
C VAL A 21 8.78 -2.23 3.83
N GLY A 22 9.81 -2.23 2.98
CA GLY A 22 10.77 -3.34 2.86
C GLY A 22 10.42 -4.38 1.79
N TYR A 23 9.51 -4.07 0.87
CA TYR A 23 9.19 -4.94 -0.26
C TYR A 23 9.95 -4.48 -1.50
N ALA A 24 10.72 -5.40 -2.08
CA ALA A 24 11.34 -5.20 -3.40
C ALA A 24 10.28 -5.21 -4.52
N ASP A 25 9.27 -6.06 -4.37
CA ASP A 25 8.23 -6.27 -5.38
C ASP A 25 6.89 -5.64 -4.97
N ALA A 26 6.48 -4.58 -5.68
CA ALA A 26 5.22 -3.90 -5.44
C ALA A 26 3.99 -4.80 -5.70
N ASN A 27 4.10 -5.75 -6.63
CA ASN A 27 3.04 -6.73 -6.89
C ASN A 27 2.86 -7.70 -5.72
N TYR A 28 3.97 -8.17 -5.14
CA TYR A 28 3.92 -9.03 -3.96
C TYR A 28 3.38 -8.26 -2.76
N PHE A 29 3.84 -7.01 -2.55
CA PHE A 29 3.28 -6.10 -1.57
C PHE A 29 1.76 -5.96 -1.73
N GLY A 30 1.26 -5.76 -2.95
CA GLY A 30 -0.17 -5.62 -3.21
C GLY A 30 -0.98 -6.85 -2.81
N LYS A 31 -0.47 -8.06 -3.05
CA LYS A 31 -1.09 -9.32 -2.62
C LYS A 31 -1.12 -9.44 -1.09
N CYS A 32 0.00 -9.16 -0.43
CA CYS A 32 0.09 -9.17 1.03
C CYS A 32 -0.83 -8.10 1.65
N PHE A 33 -0.78 -6.87 1.16
CA PHE A 33 -1.59 -5.78 1.63
C PHE A 33 -3.09 -6.10 1.49
N LYS A 34 -3.52 -6.63 0.34
CA LYS A 34 -4.90 -7.10 0.16
C LYS A 34 -5.28 -8.19 1.15
N LYS A 35 -4.40 -9.16 1.40
CA LYS A 35 -4.65 -10.24 2.38
C LYS A 35 -4.82 -9.70 3.80
N PHE A 36 -4.07 -8.67 4.17
CA PHE A 36 -4.14 -8.06 5.50
C PHE A 36 -5.26 -7.01 5.66
N MET A 37 -5.48 -6.14 4.67
CA MET A 37 -6.46 -5.05 4.72
C MET A 37 -7.82 -5.41 4.12
N GLY A 38 -7.94 -6.55 3.44
CA GLY A 38 -9.14 -6.96 2.70
C GLY A 38 -9.29 -6.27 1.33
N ILE A 39 -8.64 -5.12 1.12
CA ILE A 39 -8.69 -4.38 -0.15
C ILE A 39 -7.28 -4.15 -0.74
N PRO A 40 -7.13 -4.14 -2.08
CA PRO A 40 -5.84 -3.89 -2.70
C PRO A 40 -5.39 -2.45 -2.45
N PRO A 41 -4.07 -2.20 -2.38
CA PRO A 41 -3.55 -0.88 -2.07
C PRO A 41 -4.04 0.17 -3.06
N SER A 42 -4.15 -0.15 -4.36
CA SER A 42 -4.68 0.76 -5.39
C SER A 42 -6.11 1.25 -5.08
N LYS A 43 -7.00 0.36 -4.60
CA LYS A 43 -8.34 0.74 -4.14
C LYS A 43 -8.29 1.59 -2.88
N TYR A 44 -7.40 1.24 -1.94
CA TYR A 44 -7.23 1.98 -0.68
C TYR A 44 -6.83 3.43 -0.96
N VAL A 45 -5.88 3.66 -1.86
CA VAL A 45 -5.43 5.02 -2.20
C VAL A 45 -6.48 5.80 -3.01
N ASN A 46 -7.22 5.10 -3.88
CA ASN A 46 -8.21 5.72 -4.76
C ASN A 46 -9.51 6.07 -4.04
N ASN A 47 -9.89 5.35 -2.98
CA ASN A 47 -11.06 5.66 -2.14
C ASN A 47 -10.78 6.67 -1.01
N MET A 48 -9.56 7.19 -0.89
CA MET A 48 -9.25 8.31 0.00
C MET A 48 -9.66 9.66 -0.63
N GLU A 49 -10.92 9.74 -1.09
CA GLU A 49 -11.60 11.02 -1.32
C GLU A 49 -12.13 11.59 0.01
#